data_AF-A0A6A0IME4-F1
#
_entry.id   AF-A0A6A0IME4-F1
#
_cell.length_a   1.000
_cell.length_b   1.000
_cell.length_c   1.000
_cell.angle_alpha   90.00
_cell.angle_beta   90.00
_cell.angle_gamma   90.00
#
_symmetry.space_group_name_H-M   'P 1'
#
loop_
_entity.id
_entity.type
_entity.pdbx_description
1 polymer ?
#
loop_
_entity_poly.entity_id
_entity_poly.type
_entity_poly.pdbx_seq_one_letter_code
_entity_poly.pdbx_strand_id
1 'polypeptide(L)'
;MDNDGVPFSDSAFASFEDSLVDTAGGFTRRGDVEGAWRAPDGQVMRDRSRSYVVTVPEHLTDRVASAIDHYVRRQFRQQAAFVETLPARAVAF
;
A
#
# COMPACT_ATOMS: atom_id res chain seq x y z
N MET A 1 -2.78 0.42 -10.80
CA MET A 1 -2.28 -0.04 -12.11
C MET A 1 -0.77 -0.14 -12.01
N ASP A 2 -0.11 -0.97 -12.83
CA ASP A 2 1.34 -0.93 -12.95
C ASP A 2 1.80 0.35 -13.67
N ASN A 3 3.12 0.53 -13.81
CA ASN A 3 3.68 1.75 -14.41
C ASN A 3 3.34 1.88 -15.91
N ASP A 4 2.81 0.83 -16.53
CA ASP A 4 2.38 0.78 -17.94
C ASP A 4 0.86 0.99 -18.08
N GLY A 5 0.15 1.26 -16.97
CA GLY A 5 -1.29 1.50 -16.95
C GLY A 5 -2.13 0.23 -16.96
N VAL A 6 -1.54 -0.95 -16.71
CA VAL A 6 -2.27 -2.21 -16.64
C VAL A 6 -2.89 -2.36 -15.25
N PRO A 7 -4.20 -2.64 -15.12
CA PRO A 7 -4.80 -2.94 -13.83
C PRO A 7 -4.18 -4.20 -13.22
N PHE A 8 -3.84 -4.15 -11.92
CA PHE A 8 -3.51 -5.37 -11.19
C PHE A 8 -4.75 -6.23 -11.03
N SER A 9 -4.59 -7.55 -11.09
CA SER A 9 -5.69 -8.49 -10.88
C SER A 9 -6.21 -8.39 -9.44
N ASP A 10 -7.48 -8.68 -9.25
CA ASP A 10 -8.06 -8.78 -7.90
C ASP A 10 -7.35 -9.85 -7.05
N SER A 11 -6.80 -10.89 -7.68
CA SER A 11 -5.99 -11.91 -7.01
C SER A 11 -4.70 -11.34 -6.41
N ALA A 12 -4.05 -10.37 -7.06
CA ALA A 12 -2.84 -9.74 -6.54
C ALA A 12 -3.15 -8.93 -5.27
N PHE A 13 -4.30 -8.26 -5.24
CA PHE A 13 -4.75 -7.56 -4.06
C PHE A 13 -5.18 -8.50 -2.93
N ALA A 14 -5.85 -9.61 -3.25
CA ALA A 14 -6.18 -10.62 -2.24
C ALA A 14 -4.92 -11.20 -1.59
N SER A 15 -3.90 -11.54 -2.38
CA SER A 15 -2.61 -12.02 -1.84
C SER A 15 -1.89 -10.97 -1.00
N PHE A 16 -2.03 -9.69 -1.33
CA PHE A 16 -1.49 -8.62 -0.49
C PHE A 16 -2.26 -8.49 0.82
N GLU A 17 -3.59 -8.55 0.77
CA GLU A 17 -4.46 -8.51 1.94
C GLU A 17 -4.16 -9.66 2.90
N ASP A 18 -3.96 -10.89 2.40
CA ASP A 18 -3.49 -12.04 3.19
C ASP A 18 -2.14 -11.74 3.87
N SER A 19 -1.19 -11.16 3.12
CA SER A 19 0.12 -10.80 3.69
C SER A 19 0.04 -9.75 4.80
N LEU A 20 -0.93 -8.84 4.75
CA LEU A 20 -1.16 -7.86 5.82
C LEU A 20 -1.75 -8.53 7.06
N VAL A 21 -2.63 -9.52 6.89
CA VAL A 21 -3.13 -10.32 8.01
C VAL A 21 -1.97 -11.05 8.70
N ASP A 22 -1.10 -11.71 7.93
CA ASP A 22 0.03 -12.46 8.48
C ASP A 22 1.06 -11.55 9.17
N THR A 23 1.29 -10.35 8.62
CA THR A 23 2.36 -9.45 9.09
C THR A 23 1.91 -8.53 10.22
N ALA A 24 0.66 -8.05 10.17
CA ALA A 24 0.15 -7.01 11.06
C ALA A 24 -1.08 -7.46 11.89
N GLY A 25 -1.53 -8.71 11.74
CA GLY A 25 -2.71 -9.24 12.42
C GLY A 25 -4.04 -8.77 11.83
N GLY A 26 -4.01 -8.01 10.74
CA GLY A 26 -5.20 -7.52 10.06
C GLY A 26 -4.96 -6.20 9.32
N PHE A 27 -5.97 -5.75 8.59
CA PHE A 27 -5.95 -4.48 7.89
C PHE A 27 -7.36 -3.86 7.83
N THR A 28 -7.41 -2.56 7.57
CA THR A 28 -8.62 -1.86 7.15
C THR A 28 -8.40 -1.31 5.75
N ARG A 29 -9.25 -1.70 4.78
CA ARG A 29 -9.26 -1.07 3.46
C ARG A 29 -9.97 0.27 3.57
N ARG A 30 -9.27 1.36 3.27
CA ARG A 30 -9.82 2.73 3.28
C ARG A 30 -10.59 3.05 1.99
N GLY A 31 -10.23 2.41 0.89
CA GLY A 31 -10.87 2.58 -0.41
C GLY A 31 -9.86 2.71 -1.54
N ASP A 32 -10.34 3.14 -2.70
CA ASP A 32 -9.51 3.44 -3.85
C ASP A 32 -9.15 4.93 -3.85
N VAL A 33 -7.89 5.23 -4.14
CA VAL A 33 -7.33 6.57 -4.23
C VAL A 33 -6.94 6.82 -5.68
N GLU A 34 -7.34 7.95 -6.23
CA GLU A 34 -7.01 8.36 -7.59
C GLU A 34 -6.10 9.59 -7.54
N GLY A 35 -5.03 9.55 -8.33
CA GLY A 35 -4.00 10.57 -8.37
C GLY A 35 -3.66 10.98 -9.80
N ALA A 36 -2.98 12.12 -9.92
CA ALA A 36 -2.37 12.53 -11.17
C ALA A 36 -1.08 13.30 -10.90
N TRP A 37 -0.07 13.07 -11.74
CA TRP A 37 1.22 13.75 -11.67
C TRP A 37 1.73 14.04 -13.07
N ARG A 38 2.66 14.99 -13.21
CA ARG A 38 3.23 15.36 -14.50
C ARG A 38 4.57 14.63 -14.68
N ALA A 39 4.70 13.86 -15.76
CA ALA A 39 5.93 13.22 -16.15
C ALA A 39 6.97 14.25 -16.65
N PRO A 40 8.28 13.89 -16.69
CA PRO A 40 9.33 14.81 -17.14
C PRO A 40 9.14 15.36 -18.56
N ASP A 41 8.45 14.61 -19.43
CA ASP A 41 8.09 15.02 -20.80
C ASP A 41 6.87 15.97 -20.86
N GLY A 42 6.27 16.28 -19.71
CA GLY A 42 5.11 17.15 -19.59
C GLY A 42 3.76 16.42 -19.67
N GLN A 43 3.72 15.11 -19.93
CA GLN A 43 2.48 14.33 -19.97
C GLN A 43 1.85 14.23 -18.57
N VAL A 44 0.52 14.32 -18.49
CA VAL A 44 -0.21 14.05 -17.23
C VAL A 44 -0.44 12.55 -17.12
N MET A 45 0.23 11.93 -16.16
CA MET A 45 0.04 10.55 -15.75
C MET A 45 -1.08 10.51 -14.72
N ARG A 46 -1.99 9.53 -14.84
CA ARG A 46 -3.03 9.26 -13.84
C ARG A 46 -2.76 7.92 -13.20
N ASP A 47 -3.01 7.83 -11.91
CA ASP A 47 -2.91 6.58 -11.16
C ASP A 47 -4.19 6.28 -10.38
N ARG A 48 -4.39 5.00 -10.12
CA ARG A 48 -5.40 4.49 -9.19
C ARG A 48 -4.77 3.42 -8.33
N SER A 49 -4.86 3.62 -7.03
CA SER A 49 -4.24 2.81 -5.98
C SER A 49 -5.29 2.39 -4.95
N ARG A 50 -5.03 1.31 -4.21
CA ARG A 50 -5.84 0.93 -3.03
C ARG A 50 -5.13 1.42 -1.78
N SER A 51 -5.88 2.03 -0.86
CA SER A 51 -5.36 2.50 0.42
C SER A 51 -5.74 1.54 1.54
N TYR A 52 -4.75 1.18 2.34
CA TYR A 52 -4.88 0.28 3.49
C TYR A 52 -4.28 0.93 4.73
N VAL A 53 -4.85 0.62 5.88
CA VAL A 53 -4.29 0.98 7.20
C VAL A 53 -4.12 -0.30 8.00
N VAL A 54 -2.98 -0.40 8.67
CA VAL A 54 -2.69 -1.43 9.67
C VAL A 54 -2.40 -0.77 11.01
N THR A 55 -2.62 -1.49 12.10
CA THR A 55 -2.28 -1.02 13.46
C THR A 55 -1.41 -2.06 14.12
N VAL A 56 -0.20 -1.66 14.49
CA VAL A 56 0.78 -2.55 15.12
C VAL A 56 1.36 -1.90 16.37
N PRO A 57 1.86 -2.70 17.33
CA PRO A 57 2.66 -2.19 18.44
C PRO A 57 3.81 -1.31 17.93
N GLU A 58 4.08 -0.20 18.63
CA GLU A 58 5.07 0.80 18.23
C GLU A 58 6.44 0.20 17.90
N HIS A 59 6.92 -0.73 18.74
CA HIS A 59 8.21 -1.41 18.55
C HIS A 59 8.30 -2.31 17.30
N LEU A 60 7.18 -2.57 16.61
CA LEU A 60 7.13 -3.34 15.37
C LEU A 60 7.00 -2.46 14.11
N THR A 61 6.79 -1.15 14.27
CA THR A 61 6.47 -0.22 13.17
C THR A 61 7.44 -0.33 12.00
N ASP A 62 8.74 -0.19 12.24
CA ASP A 62 9.75 -0.18 11.17
C ASP A 62 9.85 -1.53 10.46
N ARG A 63 9.74 -2.63 11.23
CA ARG A 63 9.78 -3.98 10.68
C ARG A 63 8.59 -4.24 9.76
N VAL A 64 7.38 -3.87 10.19
CA VAL A 64 6.16 -4.06 9.40
C VAL A 64 6.15 -3.14 8.18
N ALA A 65 6.54 -1.87 8.34
CA ALA A 65 6.66 -0.92 7.23
C ALA A 65 7.64 -1.43 6.16
N SER A 66 8.81 -1.94 6.58
CA SER A 66 9.81 -2.51 5.66
C SER A 66 9.30 -3.76 4.96
N ALA A 67 8.59 -4.65 5.66
CA ALA A 67 7.99 -5.84 5.05
C ALA A 67 6.94 -5.50 3.99
N ILE A 68 6.09 -4.51 4.27
CA ILE A 68 5.07 -4.01 3.34
C ILE A 68 5.73 -3.37 2.10
N ASP A 69 6.69 -2.47 2.28
CA ASP A 69 7.41 -1.83 1.16
C ASP A 69 8.08 -2.89 0.27
N HIS A 70 8.76 -3.86 0.88
CA HIS A 70 9.39 -4.95 0.14
C HIS A 70 8.38 -5.80 -0.65
N TYR A 71 7.24 -6.15 -0.05
CA TYR A 71 6.18 -6.89 -0.74
C TYR A 71 5.65 -6.10 -1.94
N VAL A 72 5.31 -4.82 -1.74
CA VAL A 72 4.73 -3.97 -2.78
C VAL A 72 5.69 -3.82 -3.96
N ARG A 73 6.97 -3.51 -3.69
CA ARG A 73 7.99 -3.39 -4.74
C ARG A 73 8.13 -4.68 -5.56
N ARG A 74 8.06 -5.85 -4.91
CA ARG A 74 8.29 -7.13 -5.57
C ARG A 74 7.08 -7.61 -6.38
N GLN A 75 5.88 -7.50 -5.83
CA GLN A 75 4.67 -8.06 -6.43
C GLN A 75 3.95 -7.09 -7.36
N PHE A 76 3.93 -5.80 -7.01
CA PHE A 76 3.24 -4.79 -7.81
C PHE A 76 4.17 -4.07 -8.79
N ARG A 77 5.49 -4.36 -8.78
CA ARG A 77 6.50 -3.70 -9.64
C ARG A 77 6.40 -2.16 -9.64
N GLN A 78 5.84 -1.58 -8.58
CA GLN A 78 5.64 -0.14 -8.48
C GLN A 78 6.98 0.53 -8.18
N GLN A 79 7.26 1.61 -8.91
CA GLN A 79 8.46 2.42 -8.67
C GLN A 79 8.32 3.35 -7.45
N ALA A 80 7.08 3.63 -7.04
CA ALA A 80 6.77 4.39 -5.84
C ALA A 80 5.64 3.71 -5.07
N ALA A 81 5.95 3.27 -3.85
CA ALA A 81 4.97 2.90 -2.83
C ALA A 81 5.03 3.97 -1.73
N PHE A 82 3.86 4.42 -1.27
CA PHE A 82 3.78 5.37 -0.17
C PHE A 82 3.43 4.61 1.12
N VAL A 83 4.38 4.58 2.05
CA VAL A 83 4.18 4.02 3.40
C VAL A 83 4.37 5.16 4.38
N GLU A 84 3.31 5.48 5.12
CA GLU A 84 3.33 6.51 6.15
C GLU A 84 3.18 5.84 7.52
N THR A 85 4.04 6.22 8.46
CA THR A 85 3.99 5.76 9.85
C THR A 85 3.52 6.92 10.72
N LEU A 86 2.31 6.79 11.27
CA LEU A 86 1.73 7.78 12.18
C LEU A 86 1.48 7.13 13.54
N PRO A 87 1.85 7.78 14.65
CA PRO A 87 1.45 7.30 15.97
C PRO A 87 -0.08 7.37 16.08
N ALA A 88 -0.70 6.21 16.29
CA ALA A 88 -2.14 6.10 16.51
C ALA A 88 -2.41 5.55 17.90
N ARG A 89 -3.35 6.18 18.62
CA ARG A 89 -3.85 5.65 19.88
C ARG A 89 -5.14 4.91 19.62
N ALA A 90 -5.07 3.59 19.57
CA ALA A 90 -6.28 2.77 19.52
C ALA A 90 -6.96 2.82 20.89
N VAL A 91 -8.20 3.30 20.94
CA VAL A 91 -9.09 3.10 22.07
C VAL A 91 -9.97 1.91 21.66
N ALA A 92 -9.60 0.72 22.13
CA ALA A 92 -10.42 -0.46 21.88
C ALA A 92 -11.80 -0.27 22.55
N PHE A 93 -12.86 -0.68 21.84
CA PHE A 93 -14.18 -0.91 22.41
C PHE A 93 -14.39 -2.41 22.59
#